data_AF-A0A520IDQ6-F1
#
_entry.id   AF-A0A520IDQ6-F1
#
_cell.length_a   1.000
_cell.length_b   1.000
_cell.length_c   1.000
_cell.angle_alpha   90.00
_cell.angle_beta   90.00
_cell.angle_gamma   90.00
#
_symmetry.space_group_name_H-M   'P 1'
#
loop_
_entity.id
_entity.type
_entity.pdbx_description
1 polymer ?
#
loop_
_entity_poly.entity_id
_entity_poly.type
_entity_poly.pdbx_seq_one_letter_code
_entity_poly.pdbx_strand_id
1 'polypeptide(L)'
;ARPDNALMVPEIGNAKEFARFFWAALGRGAIGYAPFGMDETGYFNYPLGAKSLDDETVDAIGHKYAVLSTMERDWARIAYEHPTWGAAKPDDGAGQTTPQSTTMGDWTIATSYGEWQFGQKDWTWIKSVPPAWDKDAVGGVAVAQLSANEFLVVGDHVRLNFGTAKTGPRNGSVFRVEEGRVVDGRWVMSRVWNGDQTDYGINLLTPVILKVTMGSYK
;
A
#
# COMPACT_ATOMS: atom_id res chain seq x y z
N ALA A 1 -14.49 -2.63 10.75
CA ALA A 1 -13.88 -3.75 11.47
C ALA A 1 -14.09 -3.54 12.96
N ARG A 2 -14.63 -4.54 13.65
CA ARG A 2 -14.87 -4.52 15.11
C ARG A 2 -14.37 -5.83 15.72
N PRO A 3 -14.09 -5.88 17.04
CA PRO A 3 -13.67 -7.13 17.69
C PRO A 3 -14.65 -8.30 17.54
N ASP A 4 -15.94 -8.00 17.36
CA ASP A 4 -17.04 -8.97 17.27
C ASP A 4 -17.56 -9.20 15.84
N ASN A 5 -16.98 -8.55 14.83
CA ASN A 5 -17.47 -8.65 13.45
C ASN A 5 -16.32 -8.49 12.45
N ALA A 6 -15.94 -9.62 11.82
CA ALA A 6 -14.95 -9.67 10.77
C ALA A 6 -15.30 -8.68 9.64
N LEU A 7 -14.28 -8.01 9.10
CA LEU A 7 -14.47 -7.11 7.98
C LEU A 7 -14.51 -7.91 6.67
N MET A 8 -15.66 -7.92 6.02
CA MET A 8 -15.81 -8.29 4.62
C MET A 8 -16.31 -7.05 3.88
N VAL A 9 -15.77 -6.77 2.70
CA VAL A 9 -16.34 -5.79 1.77
C VAL A 9 -17.04 -6.60 0.66
N PRO A 10 -18.31 -7.01 0.88
CA PRO A 10 -19.00 -7.95 0.00
C PRO A 10 -19.38 -7.33 -1.34
N GLU A 11 -19.51 -6.01 -1.39
CA GLU A 11 -19.73 -5.23 -2.59
C GLU A 11 -18.99 -3.89 -2.48
N ILE A 12 -18.42 -3.46 -3.59
CA ILE A 12 -17.93 -2.11 -3.82
C ILE A 12 -18.08 -1.78 -5.32
N GLY A 13 -18.15 -0.50 -5.69
CA GLY A 13 -18.15 -0.11 -7.10
C GLY A 13 -16.91 -0.64 -7.82
N ASN A 14 -17.05 -0.94 -9.11
CA ASN A 14 -15.95 -1.42 -9.97
C ASN A 14 -15.19 -0.31 -10.71
N ALA A 15 -15.59 0.96 -10.55
CA ALA A 15 -14.84 2.07 -11.11
C ALA A 15 -13.42 2.13 -10.52
N LYS A 16 -12.45 2.55 -11.33
CA LYS A 16 -11.01 2.45 -11.03
C LYS A 16 -10.64 3.03 -9.67
N GLU A 17 -11.29 4.11 -9.28
CA GLU A 17 -11.08 4.76 -8.00
C GLU A 17 -11.27 3.79 -6.84
N PHE A 18 -12.28 2.91 -6.87
CA PHE A 18 -12.57 2.04 -5.74
C PHE A 18 -11.44 1.05 -5.45
N ALA A 19 -10.67 0.65 -6.46
CA ALA A 19 -9.60 -0.33 -6.31
C ALA A 19 -8.54 0.05 -5.26
N ARG A 20 -8.31 1.36 -4.99
CA ARG A 20 -7.34 1.79 -3.95
C ARG A 20 -7.76 1.35 -2.54
N PHE A 21 -9.06 1.19 -2.28
CA PHE A 21 -9.56 0.82 -0.96
C PHE A 21 -9.25 -0.63 -0.58
N PHE A 22 -8.85 -1.46 -1.55
CA PHE A 22 -8.37 -2.81 -1.29
C PHE A 22 -7.23 -2.82 -0.27
N TRP A 23 -6.25 -1.92 -0.40
CA TRP A 23 -5.11 -1.83 0.52
C TRP A 23 -5.53 -1.44 1.95
N ALA A 24 -6.41 -0.45 2.06
CA ALA A 24 -6.97 -0.05 3.35
C ALA A 24 -7.82 -1.16 3.99
N ALA A 25 -8.53 -1.96 3.20
CA ALA A 25 -9.29 -3.12 3.68
C ALA A 25 -8.35 -4.23 4.19
N LEU A 26 -7.33 -4.61 3.41
CA LEU A 26 -6.34 -5.62 3.82
C LEU A 26 -5.65 -5.24 5.13
N GLY A 27 -5.20 -3.99 5.27
CA GLY A 27 -4.54 -3.53 6.48
C GLY A 27 -5.45 -3.42 7.71
N ARG A 28 -6.77 -3.56 7.54
CA ARG A 28 -7.75 -3.68 8.63
C ARG A 28 -8.17 -5.14 8.90
N GLY A 29 -7.44 -6.11 8.36
CA GLY A 29 -7.72 -7.54 8.53
C GLY A 29 -8.97 -7.98 7.77
N ALA A 30 -9.28 -7.38 6.62
CA ALA A 30 -10.41 -7.81 5.82
C ALA A 30 -10.24 -9.26 5.35
N ILE A 31 -11.29 -10.07 5.50
CA ILE A 31 -11.33 -11.47 5.04
C ILE A 31 -11.75 -11.59 3.57
N GLY A 32 -12.13 -10.48 2.94
CA GLY A 32 -12.44 -10.42 1.52
C GLY A 32 -12.88 -9.03 1.08
N TYR A 33 -12.82 -8.84 -0.23
CA TYR A 33 -13.10 -7.58 -0.93
C TYR A 33 -13.58 -7.93 -2.33
N ALA A 34 -14.78 -7.48 -2.73
CA ALA A 34 -15.41 -7.92 -3.96
C ALA A 34 -16.04 -6.74 -4.74
N PRO A 35 -15.39 -6.24 -5.81
CA PRO A 35 -15.99 -5.32 -6.75
C PRO A 35 -17.20 -5.93 -7.45
N PHE A 36 -18.28 -5.17 -7.56
CA PHE A 36 -19.53 -5.60 -8.18
C PHE A 36 -19.49 -5.41 -9.71
N GLY A 37 -20.10 -6.31 -10.47
CA GLY A 37 -20.29 -6.15 -11.92
C GLY A 37 -19.01 -6.40 -12.73
N MET A 38 -18.31 -7.49 -12.41
CA MET A 38 -17.07 -7.92 -13.09
C MET A 38 -17.37 -9.00 -14.15
N ASP A 39 -18.31 -8.72 -15.05
CA ASP A 39 -18.68 -9.61 -16.17
C ASP A 39 -19.03 -8.83 -17.44
N GLU A 40 -18.88 -9.47 -18.60
CA GLU A 40 -19.09 -8.87 -19.93
C GLU A 40 -20.53 -9.02 -20.44
N THR A 41 -21.52 -9.03 -19.55
CA THR A 41 -22.93 -9.20 -19.96
C THR A 41 -23.52 -7.98 -20.67
N GLY A 42 -22.79 -6.86 -20.70
CA GLY A 42 -23.22 -5.58 -21.28
C GLY A 42 -24.05 -4.72 -20.32
N TYR A 43 -24.18 -5.12 -19.05
CA TYR A 43 -24.84 -4.32 -18.02
C TYR A 43 -23.82 -3.53 -17.19
N PHE A 44 -24.03 -2.21 -17.05
CA PHE A 44 -23.20 -1.33 -16.24
C PHE A 44 -24.10 -0.57 -15.24
N ASN A 45 -23.77 -0.64 -13.96
CA ASN A 45 -24.57 -0.05 -12.88
C ASN A 45 -24.25 1.43 -12.59
N TYR A 46 -23.68 2.17 -13.55
CA TYR A 46 -23.47 3.61 -13.45
C TYR A 46 -24.79 4.32 -13.05
N PRO A 47 -24.79 5.25 -12.07
CA PRO A 47 -23.66 5.99 -11.53
C PRO A 47 -22.95 5.36 -10.31
N LEU A 48 -23.25 4.10 -9.94
CA LEU A 48 -22.61 3.45 -8.80
C LEU A 48 -21.21 2.90 -9.13
N GLY A 49 -21.02 2.39 -10.34
CA GLY A 49 -19.76 1.82 -10.83
C GLY A 49 -19.27 2.50 -12.10
N ALA A 50 -18.43 1.77 -12.84
CA ALA A 50 -17.85 2.23 -14.09
C ALA A 50 -18.91 2.37 -15.21
N LYS A 51 -18.60 3.20 -16.20
CA LYS A 51 -19.42 3.38 -17.41
C LYS A 51 -19.22 2.26 -18.45
N SER A 52 -18.11 1.53 -18.31
CA SER A 52 -17.65 0.42 -19.16
C SER A 52 -16.82 -0.53 -18.32
N LEU A 53 -16.66 -1.77 -18.76
CA LEU A 53 -15.72 -2.74 -18.19
C LEU A 53 -14.61 -3.00 -19.21
N ASP A 54 -13.73 -2.02 -19.38
CA ASP A 54 -12.54 -2.10 -20.23
C ASP A 54 -11.32 -2.66 -19.45
N ASP A 55 -10.24 -2.95 -20.16
CA ASP A 55 -8.98 -3.46 -19.58
C ASP A 55 -8.51 -2.58 -18.42
N GLU A 56 -8.55 -1.25 -18.57
CA GLU A 56 -8.10 -0.36 -17.49
C GLU A 56 -8.99 -0.44 -16.23
N THR A 57 -10.29 -0.70 -16.39
CA THR A 57 -11.23 -0.89 -15.29
C THR A 57 -10.99 -2.23 -14.58
N VAL A 58 -10.79 -3.29 -15.36
CA VAL A 58 -10.48 -4.64 -14.83
C VAL A 58 -9.11 -4.65 -14.13
N ASP A 59 -8.10 -4.07 -14.77
CA ASP A 59 -6.71 -4.06 -14.31
C ASP A 59 -6.52 -3.25 -13.02
N ALA A 60 -7.37 -2.24 -12.76
CA ALA A 60 -7.29 -1.41 -11.57
C ALA A 60 -7.29 -2.23 -10.27
N ILE A 61 -8.17 -3.24 -10.18
CA ILE A 61 -8.18 -4.24 -9.11
C ILE A 61 -7.37 -5.49 -9.46
N GLY A 62 -7.37 -5.89 -10.74
CA GLY A 62 -6.69 -7.08 -11.25
C GLY A 62 -5.21 -7.14 -10.88
N HIS A 63 -4.47 -6.04 -11.08
CA HIS A 63 -3.05 -5.97 -10.70
C HIS A 63 -2.82 -6.14 -9.19
N LYS A 64 -3.75 -5.65 -8.35
CA LYS A 64 -3.65 -5.76 -6.89
C LYS A 64 -3.91 -7.18 -6.42
N TYR A 65 -4.89 -7.86 -7.01
CA TYR A 65 -5.13 -9.28 -6.79
C TYR A 65 -3.99 -10.15 -7.31
N ALA A 66 -3.45 -9.82 -8.48
CA ALA A 66 -2.34 -10.56 -9.08
C ALA A 66 -1.13 -10.61 -8.15
N VAL A 67 -0.73 -9.48 -7.54
CA VAL A 67 0.39 -9.49 -6.58
C VAL A 67 0.03 -10.24 -5.29
N LEU A 68 -1.16 -10.03 -4.72
CA LEU A 68 -1.52 -10.66 -3.45
C LEU A 68 -1.70 -12.17 -3.58
N SER A 69 -2.25 -12.66 -4.70
CA SER A 69 -2.47 -14.10 -4.95
C SER A 69 -1.19 -14.91 -4.87
N THR A 70 -0.02 -14.29 -5.08
CA THR A 70 1.28 -14.95 -4.91
C THR A 70 1.63 -15.31 -3.46
N MET A 71 0.90 -14.74 -2.48
CA MET A 71 1.11 -14.95 -1.04
C MET A 71 -0.20 -14.92 -0.23
N GLU A 72 -1.38 -15.11 -0.84
CA GLU A 72 -2.67 -14.83 -0.19
C GLU A 72 -2.89 -15.59 1.12
N ARG A 73 -2.46 -16.87 1.18
CA ARG A 73 -2.59 -17.72 2.38
C ARG A 73 -1.65 -17.25 3.47
N ASP A 74 -0.44 -16.87 3.10
CA ASP A 74 0.54 -16.33 4.03
C ASP A 74 0.12 -14.95 4.54
N TRP A 75 -0.38 -14.07 3.68
CA TRP A 75 -0.93 -12.78 4.09
C TRP A 75 -2.11 -12.97 5.06
N ALA A 76 -3.05 -13.86 4.76
CA ALA A 76 -4.20 -14.11 5.63
C ALA A 76 -3.76 -14.57 7.04
N ARG A 77 -2.77 -15.47 7.13
CA ARG A 77 -2.18 -15.88 8.40
C ARG A 77 -1.46 -14.74 9.10
N ILE A 78 -0.62 -13.99 8.37
CA ILE A 78 0.10 -12.84 8.92
C ILE A 78 -0.86 -11.78 9.46
N ALA A 79 -1.91 -11.44 8.71
CA ALA A 79 -2.90 -10.45 9.12
C ALA A 79 -3.73 -10.90 10.34
N TYR A 80 -3.82 -12.21 10.57
CA TYR A 80 -4.45 -12.77 11.77
C TYR A 80 -3.51 -12.75 12.99
N GLU A 81 -2.23 -13.05 12.78
CA GLU A 81 -1.23 -13.24 13.84
C GLU A 81 -0.50 -11.94 14.24
N HIS A 82 -0.46 -10.93 13.35
CA HIS A 82 0.35 -9.73 13.52
C HIS A 82 -0.47 -8.43 13.43
N PRO A 83 0.01 -7.34 14.07
CA PRO A 83 -0.56 -6.02 13.83
C PRO A 83 -0.43 -5.62 12.36
N THR A 84 -1.53 -5.15 11.77
CA THR A 84 -1.57 -4.62 10.41
C THR A 84 -2.03 -3.17 10.38
N TRP A 85 -1.63 -2.47 9.33
CA TRP A 85 -2.13 -1.14 8.99
C TRP A 85 -2.34 -1.04 7.49
N GLY A 86 -3.32 -0.24 7.07
CA GLY A 86 -3.61 -0.01 5.67
C GLY A 86 -4.02 1.43 5.41
N ALA A 87 -3.59 1.94 4.26
CA ALA A 87 -3.88 3.29 3.80
C ALA A 87 -4.20 3.27 2.30
N ALA A 88 -4.93 4.29 1.86
CA ALA A 88 -5.32 4.49 0.47
C ALA A 88 -5.42 6.00 0.23
N LYS A 89 -5.04 6.45 -0.98
CA LYS A 89 -5.02 7.87 -1.34
C LYS A 89 -6.37 8.54 -0.95
N PRO A 90 -6.35 9.61 -0.15
CA PRO A 90 -7.56 10.38 0.16
C PRO A 90 -8.15 11.04 -1.09
N ASP A 91 -9.43 11.39 -1.03
CA ASP A 91 -10.05 12.22 -2.08
C ASP A 91 -9.48 13.64 -2.07
N ASP A 92 -9.37 14.24 -3.25
CA ASP A 92 -8.97 15.63 -3.40
C ASP A 92 -9.97 16.54 -2.66
N GLY A 93 -9.46 17.51 -1.88
CA GLY A 93 -10.31 18.42 -1.10
C GLY A 93 -10.73 17.89 0.28
N ALA A 94 -10.31 16.68 0.69
CA ALA A 94 -10.53 16.16 2.06
C ALA A 94 -9.79 16.94 3.18
N GLY A 95 -9.21 18.12 2.88
CA GLY A 95 -8.41 18.92 3.82
C GLY A 95 -7.13 18.23 4.30
N GLN A 96 -6.83 17.03 3.81
CA GLN A 96 -5.70 16.21 4.22
C GLN A 96 -4.47 16.60 3.41
N THR A 97 -3.83 17.69 3.84
CA THR A 97 -2.43 18.00 3.51
C THR A 97 -1.45 17.11 4.28
N THR A 98 -1.96 16.34 5.25
CA THR A 98 -1.15 15.51 6.13
C THR A 98 -1.09 14.06 5.62
N PRO A 99 0.10 13.48 5.46
CA PRO A 99 0.30 12.05 5.25
C PRO A 99 -0.55 11.18 6.18
N GLN A 100 -1.22 10.16 5.64
CA GLN A 100 -1.71 9.08 6.51
C GLN A 100 -0.49 8.42 7.14
N SER A 101 -0.52 8.24 8.45
CA SER A 101 0.59 7.66 9.18
C SER A 101 0.13 6.73 10.28
N THR A 102 1.03 5.85 10.70
CA THR A 102 0.85 4.95 11.83
C THR A 102 2.14 4.83 12.62
N THR A 103 2.02 4.34 13.85
CA THR A 103 3.14 3.90 14.69
C THR A 103 2.98 2.41 14.94
N MET A 104 4.03 1.64 14.62
CA MET A 104 4.08 0.19 14.79
C MET A 104 5.33 -0.15 15.61
N GLY A 105 5.16 -0.31 16.92
CA GLY A 105 6.27 -0.41 17.87
C GLY A 105 7.08 0.89 17.92
N ASP A 106 8.40 0.79 17.73
CA ASP A 106 9.33 1.92 17.80
C ASP A 106 9.43 2.74 16.51
N TRP A 107 8.61 2.41 15.50
CA TRP A 107 8.74 2.92 14.14
C TRP A 107 7.47 3.63 13.69
N THR A 108 7.63 4.72 12.94
CA THR A 108 6.54 5.41 12.25
C THR A 108 6.60 5.09 10.76
N ILE A 109 5.43 5.03 10.13
CA ILE A 109 5.28 4.84 8.68
C ILE A 109 4.31 5.90 8.20
N ALA A 110 4.70 6.70 7.21
CA ALA A 110 3.87 7.76 6.63
C ALA A 110 3.78 7.61 5.09
N THR A 111 2.59 7.80 4.53
CA THR A 111 2.34 7.79 3.08
C THR A 111 2.47 9.17 2.45
N SER A 112 3.13 9.28 1.31
CA SER A 112 2.94 10.40 0.37
C SER A 112 2.41 9.86 -0.97
N TYR A 113 1.61 10.65 -1.68
CA TYR A 113 0.97 10.29 -2.95
C TYR A 113 1.28 11.36 -4.01
N GLY A 114 1.28 10.96 -5.28
CA GLY A 114 1.60 11.88 -6.39
C GLY A 114 3.07 12.34 -6.39
N GLU A 115 3.98 11.51 -5.88
CA GLU A 115 5.42 11.77 -5.86
C GLU A 115 6.11 11.11 -7.06
N TRP A 116 7.20 11.72 -7.53
CA TRP A 116 8.17 11.02 -8.38
C TRP A 116 8.98 10.01 -7.57
N GLN A 117 9.71 9.12 -8.25
CA GLN A 117 10.59 8.15 -7.56
C GLN A 117 11.84 8.81 -6.95
N PHE A 118 12.23 9.99 -7.43
CA PHE A 118 13.44 10.70 -7.04
C PHE A 118 13.11 12.09 -6.52
N GLY A 119 13.85 12.52 -5.49
CA GLY A 119 13.72 13.85 -4.89
C GLY A 119 12.52 14.00 -3.96
N GLN A 120 12.33 15.22 -3.45
CA GLN A 120 11.24 15.56 -2.53
C GLN A 120 10.32 16.62 -3.16
N LYS A 121 9.02 16.56 -2.88
CA LYS A 121 8.00 17.49 -3.41
C LYS A 121 8.25 18.96 -3.05
N ASP A 122 8.96 19.21 -1.96
CA ASP A 122 9.28 20.54 -1.45
C ASP A 122 10.56 21.14 -2.08
N TRP A 123 11.25 20.41 -2.96
CA TRP A 123 12.44 20.92 -3.65
C TRP A 123 12.07 22.00 -4.66
N THR A 124 12.52 23.22 -4.38
CA THR A 124 12.27 24.40 -5.24
C THR A 124 13.42 24.71 -6.20
N TRP A 125 14.59 24.07 -6.01
CA TRP A 125 15.81 24.34 -6.79
C TRP A 125 15.82 23.65 -8.16
N ILE A 126 15.00 22.60 -8.34
CA ILE A 126 14.81 21.90 -9.61
C ILE A 126 13.33 21.95 -10.00
N LYS A 127 13.06 22.29 -11.26
CA LYS A 127 11.69 22.28 -11.78
C LYS A 127 11.26 20.84 -12.07
N SER A 128 10.12 20.45 -11.52
CA SER A 128 9.43 19.21 -11.86
C SER A 128 7.98 19.50 -12.25
N VAL A 129 7.38 18.59 -13.01
CA VAL A 129 5.93 18.57 -13.29
C VAL A 129 5.31 17.42 -12.47
N PRO A 130 4.03 17.44 -12.09
CA PRO A 130 3.43 16.29 -11.39
C PRO A 130 3.50 14.99 -12.22
N PRO A 131 3.56 13.80 -11.60
CA PRO A 131 3.45 12.54 -12.32
C PRO A 131 2.09 12.41 -13.00
N ALA A 132 2.02 11.58 -14.05
CA ALA A 132 0.81 11.44 -14.87
C ALA A 132 -0.44 11.03 -14.06
N TRP A 133 -0.25 10.26 -13.00
CA TRP A 133 -1.30 9.76 -12.11
C TRP A 133 -1.58 10.66 -10.89
N ASP A 134 -0.99 11.86 -10.80
CA ASP A 134 -1.10 12.73 -9.61
C ASP A 134 -2.56 13.00 -9.21
N LYS A 135 -3.45 13.17 -10.20
CA LYS A 135 -4.88 13.44 -10.01
C LYS A 135 -5.74 12.18 -9.94
N ASP A 136 -5.16 11.03 -10.24
CA ASP A 136 -5.91 9.78 -10.23
C ASP A 136 -6.16 9.33 -8.79
N ALA A 137 -7.34 8.79 -8.54
CA ALA A 137 -7.72 8.27 -7.23
C ALA A 137 -7.17 6.83 -7.05
N VAL A 138 -5.84 6.71 -7.18
CA VAL A 138 -5.08 5.46 -7.09
C VAL A 138 -4.05 5.52 -5.97
N GLY A 139 -3.63 4.35 -5.52
CA GLY A 139 -2.52 4.19 -4.60
C GLY A 139 -2.91 3.94 -3.16
N GLY A 140 -2.04 3.20 -2.48
CA GLY A 140 -2.22 2.77 -1.10
C GLY A 140 -1.27 1.66 -0.74
N VAL A 141 -1.34 1.24 0.51
CA VAL A 141 -0.46 0.24 1.10
C VAL A 141 -1.19 -0.57 2.15
N ALA A 142 -0.83 -1.84 2.30
CA ALA A 142 -1.03 -2.62 3.49
C ALA A 142 0.32 -3.03 4.07
N VAL A 143 0.48 -2.91 5.39
CA VAL A 143 1.71 -3.22 6.12
C VAL A 143 1.38 -4.15 7.27
N ALA A 144 2.22 -5.17 7.49
CA ALA A 144 2.20 -6.02 8.67
C ALA A 144 3.54 -5.92 9.42
N GLN A 145 3.49 -5.81 10.75
CA GLN A 145 4.69 -5.83 11.60
C GLN A 145 5.04 -7.28 11.96
N LEU A 146 6.01 -7.86 11.25
CA LEU A 146 6.44 -9.26 11.41
C LEU A 146 7.22 -9.47 12.71
N SER A 147 8.06 -8.50 13.06
CA SER A 147 8.85 -8.47 14.29
C SER A 147 9.05 -7.02 14.74
N ALA A 148 9.81 -6.79 15.82
CA ALA A 148 10.05 -5.43 16.32
C ALA A 148 10.58 -4.47 15.24
N ASN A 149 11.37 -4.99 14.29
CA ASN A 149 12.08 -4.21 13.29
C ASN A 149 11.81 -4.63 11.84
N GLU A 150 10.96 -5.64 11.60
CA GLU A 150 10.69 -6.14 10.25
C GLU A 150 9.23 -5.95 9.87
N PHE A 151 9.02 -5.42 8.67
CA PHE A 151 7.71 -5.08 8.14
C PHE A 151 7.52 -5.74 6.78
N LEU A 152 6.38 -6.41 6.57
CA LEU A 152 5.93 -6.81 5.25
C LEU A 152 5.05 -5.71 4.68
N VAL A 153 5.35 -5.25 3.48
CA VAL A 153 4.68 -4.15 2.79
C VAL A 153 4.15 -4.67 1.46
N VAL A 154 2.89 -4.36 1.15
CA VAL A 154 2.31 -4.56 -0.19
C VAL A 154 1.50 -3.34 -0.59
N GLY A 155 1.70 -2.82 -1.80
CA GLY A 155 1.02 -1.60 -2.24
C GLY A 155 1.46 -1.12 -3.61
N ASP A 156 0.82 -0.04 -4.07
CA ASP A 156 1.10 0.63 -5.35
C ASP A 156 0.84 2.14 -5.25
N HIS A 157 1.35 2.90 -6.23
CA HIS A 157 1.22 4.35 -6.37
C HIS A 157 1.36 5.16 -5.06
N VAL A 158 2.33 4.80 -4.21
CA VAL A 158 2.54 5.40 -2.89
C VAL A 158 4.03 5.46 -2.55
N ARG A 159 4.46 6.54 -1.90
CA ARG A 159 5.76 6.63 -1.23
C ARG A 159 5.59 6.37 0.26
N LEU A 160 6.42 5.48 0.80
CA LEU A 160 6.50 5.22 2.23
C LEU A 160 7.74 5.87 2.83
N ASN A 161 7.52 6.62 3.90
CA ASN A 161 8.58 7.20 4.71
C ASN A 161 8.56 6.51 6.07
N PHE A 162 9.60 5.72 6.35
CA PHE A 162 9.83 5.14 7.65
C PHE A 162 10.60 6.11 8.54
N GLY A 163 10.19 6.22 9.79
CA GLY A 163 10.85 7.06 10.78
C GLY A 163 10.84 6.40 12.15
N THR A 164 11.37 7.10 13.15
CA THR A 164 11.37 6.65 14.54
C THR A 164 10.17 7.22 15.27
N ALA A 165 9.52 6.40 16.08
CA ALA A 165 8.50 6.86 17.01
C ALA A 165 9.14 7.73 18.11
N LYS A 166 8.33 8.53 18.80
CA LYS A 166 8.81 9.38 19.90
C LYS A 166 9.52 8.58 21.02
N THR A 167 9.11 7.33 21.22
CA THR A 167 9.70 6.38 22.17
C THR A 167 10.78 5.49 21.55
N GLY A 168 10.97 5.55 20.23
CA GLY A 168 11.90 4.72 19.49
C GLY A 168 13.36 5.22 19.58
N PRO A 169 14.28 4.56 18.85
CA PRO A 169 15.68 4.94 18.84
C PRO A 169 15.90 6.33 18.21
N ARG A 170 16.92 7.07 18.65
CA ARG A 170 17.26 8.39 18.08
C ARG A 170 17.82 8.30 16.65
N ASN A 171 18.67 7.31 16.41
CA ASN A 171 19.41 7.11 15.16
C ASN A 171 18.84 5.93 14.38
N GLY A 172 17.52 5.90 14.23
CA GLY A 172 16.84 4.83 13.50
C GLY A 172 16.77 5.11 11.99
N SER A 173 16.97 4.08 11.18
CA SER A 173 16.89 4.17 9.72
C SER A 173 16.46 2.85 9.09
N VAL A 174 16.10 2.91 7.81
CA VAL A 174 15.90 1.72 6.98
C VAL A 174 17.28 1.09 6.73
N PHE A 175 17.46 -0.15 7.17
CA PHE A 175 18.72 -0.90 7.02
C PHE A 175 18.72 -1.78 5.77
N ARG A 176 17.55 -2.32 5.42
CA ARG A 176 17.41 -3.25 4.29
C ARG A 176 16.00 -3.24 3.73
N VAL A 177 15.89 -3.22 2.41
CA VAL A 177 14.63 -3.40 1.69
C VAL A 177 14.81 -4.54 0.70
N GLU A 178 14.04 -5.60 0.86
CA GLU A 178 14.04 -6.76 -0.03
C GLU A 178 12.71 -6.83 -0.76
N GLU A 179 12.74 -6.98 -2.08
CA GLU A 179 11.58 -7.39 -2.86
C GLU A 179 11.52 -8.91 -2.91
N GLY A 180 10.33 -9.48 -2.81
CA GLY A 180 10.15 -10.93 -2.74
C GLY A 180 8.72 -11.28 -2.38
N ARG A 181 8.52 -12.46 -1.78
CA ARG A 181 7.22 -12.88 -1.25
C ARG A 181 7.39 -13.90 -0.14
N VAL A 182 6.33 -14.12 0.62
CA VAL A 182 6.27 -15.24 1.56
C VAL A 182 5.72 -16.47 0.83
N VAL A 183 6.40 -17.60 0.99
CA VAL A 183 5.98 -18.92 0.47
C VAL A 183 6.07 -19.92 1.60
N ASP A 184 4.92 -20.46 2.01
CA ASP A 184 4.80 -21.42 3.13
C ASP A 184 5.45 -20.88 4.40
N GLY A 185 5.15 -19.62 4.71
CA GLY A 185 5.67 -18.90 5.87
C GLY A 185 7.14 -18.52 5.83
N ARG A 186 7.82 -18.71 4.69
CA ARG A 186 9.23 -18.35 4.52
C ARG A 186 9.37 -17.23 3.52
N TRP A 187 10.19 -16.24 3.86
CA TRP A 187 10.55 -15.16 2.95
C TRP A 187 11.46 -15.68 1.82
N VAL A 188 11.05 -15.43 0.58
CA VAL A 188 11.83 -15.71 -0.63
C VAL A 188 12.14 -14.37 -1.30
N MET A 189 13.39 -13.93 -1.17
CA MET A 189 13.88 -12.68 -1.75
C MET A 189 14.16 -12.85 -3.24
N SER A 190 13.73 -11.86 -4.03
CA SER A 190 14.02 -11.71 -5.46
C SER A 190 15.18 -10.75 -5.70
N ARG A 191 15.17 -9.58 -5.04
CA ARG A 191 16.23 -8.57 -5.12
C ARG A 191 16.27 -7.67 -3.89
N VAL A 192 17.36 -6.91 -3.75
CA VAL A 192 17.50 -5.86 -2.74
C VAL A 192 17.31 -4.50 -3.40
N TRP A 193 16.54 -3.62 -2.77
CA TRP A 193 16.45 -2.21 -3.13
C TRP A 193 17.44 -1.40 -2.27
N ASN A 194 18.17 -0.48 -2.89
CA ASN A 194 19.13 0.40 -2.22
C ASN A 194 19.41 1.64 -3.09
N GLY A 195 20.16 2.62 -2.58
CA GLY A 195 20.46 3.88 -3.28
C GLY A 195 19.18 4.62 -3.65
N ASP A 196 19.05 5.05 -4.91
CA ASP A 196 17.90 5.82 -5.41
C ASP A 196 16.54 5.21 -5.05
N GLN A 197 16.42 3.87 -4.97
CA GLN A 197 15.17 3.19 -4.61
C GLN A 197 14.75 3.38 -3.14
N THR A 198 15.66 3.87 -2.28
CA THR A 198 15.45 4.06 -0.83
C THR A 198 15.84 5.43 -0.32
N ASP A 199 16.64 6.22 -1.06
CA ASP A 199 17.17 7.53 -0.64
C ASP A 199 16.08 8.60 -0.48
N TYR A 200 14.97 8.46 -1.22
CA TYR A 200 13.84 9.40 -1.22
C TYR A 200 12.57 8.76 -0.65
N GLY A 201 12.74 7.86 0.31
CA GLY A 201 11.67 6.96 0.75
C GLY A 201 11.49 5.78 -0.21
N ILE A 202 10.55 4.91 0.11
CA ILE A 202 10.28 3.68 -0.65
C ILE A 202 9.10 3.95 -1.58
N ASN A 203 9.38 4.09 -2.87
CA ASN A 203 8.40 4.48 -3.90
C ASN A 203 7.83 3.25 -4.61
N LEU A 204 6.53 2.98 -4.42
CA LEU A 204 5.82 1.87 -5.06
C LEU A 204 5.04 2.43 -6.24
N LEU A 205 5.39 2.03 -7.47
CA LEU A 205 4.66 2.46 -8.68
C LEU A 205 3.63 1.42 -9.09
N THR A 206 4.06 0.17 -9.25
CA THR A 206 3.19 -0.98 -9.49
C THR A 206 3.04 -1.81 -8.22
N PRO A 207 2.01 -2.67 -8.14
CA PRO A 207 1.85 -3.55 -6.98
C PRO A 207 3.10 -4.41 -6.75
N VAL A 208 3.70 -4.29 -5.57
CA VAL A 208 4.94 -4.97 -5.18
C VAL A 208 4.89 -5.40 -3.72
N ILE A 209 5.62 -6.47 -3.38
CA ILE A 209 5.78 -6.96 -2.01
C ILE A 209 7.22 -6.73 -1.57
N LEU A 210 7.39 -6.02 -0.45
CA LEU A 210 8.68 -5.72 0.14
C LEU A 210 8.73 -6.22 1.58
N LYS A 211 9.90 -6.68 2.01
CA LYS A 211 10.26 -6.78 3.42
C LYS A 211 11.21 -5.65 3.76
N VAL A 212 10.79 -4.78 4.68
CA VAL A 212 11.56 -3.63 5.16
C VAL A 212 12.10 -3.94 6.54
N THR A 213 13.41 -3.84 6.71
CA THR A 213 14.09 -4.00 8.00
C THR A 213 14.57 -2.64 8.48
N MET A 214 14.08 -2.23 9.65
CA MET A 214 14.53 -1.07 10.38
C MET A 214 15.69 -1.44 11.31
N GLY A 215 16.52 -0.46 11.64
CA GLY A 215 17.59 -0.63 12.60
C GLY A 215 18.01 0.70 13.19
N SER A 216 18.87 0.65 14.20
CA SER A 216 19.48 1.85 14.77
C SER A 216 20.98 1.68 14.91
N TYR A 217 21.73 2.75 14.74
CA TYR A 217 23.18 2.77 14.92
C TYR A 217 23.59 3.62 16.12
N LYS A 218 24.78 3.35 16.66
CA LYS A 218 25.37 4.11 17.76
C LYS A 218 26.05 5.36 17.23
#